data_AF-A0AA35VAF4-F1
#
_entry.id   AF-A0AA35VAF4-F1
#
_cell.length_a   1.000
_cell.length_b   1.000
_cell.length_c   1.000
_cell.angle_alpha   90.00
_cell.angle_beta   90.00
_cell.angle_gamma   90.00
#
_symmetry.space_group_name_H-M   'P 1'
#
loop_
_entity.id
_entity.type
_entity.pdbx_description
1 polymer ?
#
loop_
_entity_poly.entity_id
_entity_poly.type
_entity_poly.pdbx_seq_one_letter_code
_entity_poly.pdbx_strand_id
1 'polypeptide(L)'
;MLRELRPALVLFLFLSVVTGVLYPLAITGAASVLFPRQAGGSLVLVDGKPVGSELIGQNFTSPRYFHPRPSATSGPDPVDASKSGPLPYNAAASVGSNLGPTSKSLVDRVTASVAALRAENPEA
;
A
#
# COMPACT_ATOMS: atom_id res chain seq x y z
N MET A 1 -12.14 33.28 32.00
CA MET A 1 -11.55 32.07 31.39
C MET A 1 -12.42 30.82 31.57
N LEU A 2 -12.86 30.45 32.78
CA LEU A 2 -13.68 29.23 32.99
C LEU A 2 -15.05 29.22 32.26
N ARG A 3 -15.65 30.39 31.99
CA ARG A 3 -16.93 30.49 31.25
C ARG A 3 -16.81 30.08 29.79
N GLU A 4 -15.64 30.22 29.18
CA GLU A 4 -15.37 29.83 27.79
C GLU A 4 -15.02 28.34 27.67
N LEU A 5 -14.67 27.68 28.78
CA LEU A 5 -14.27 26.28 28.78
C LEU A 5 -15.43 25.37 28.36
N ARG A 6 -16.64 25.66 28.86
CA ARG A 6 -17.85 24.88 28.54
C ARG A 6 -18.21 24.93 27.05
N PRO A 7 -18.39 26.10 26.39
CA PRO A 7 -18.69 26.14 24.97
C PRO A 7 -17.56 25.56 24.12
N ALA A 8 -16.30 25.77 24.49
CA ALA A 8 -15.16 25.16 23.78
C ALA A 8 -15.20 23.63 23.83
N LEU A 9 -15.41 23.03 25.00
CA LEU A 9 -15.52 21.57 25.16
C LEU A 9 -16.73 21.00 24.43
N VAL A 10 -17.88 21.66 24.49
CA VAL A 10 -19.09 21.21 23.78
C VAL A 10 -18.86 21.21 22.28
N LEU A 11 -18.32 22.30 21.73
CA LEU A 11 -18.04 22.39 20.30
C LEU A 11 -16.99 21.37 19.86
N PHE A 12 -15.92 21.20 20.65
CA PHE A 12 -14.89 20.20 20.38
C PHE A 12 -15.48 18.77 20.34
N LEU A 13 -16.25 18.40 21.37
CA LEU A 13 -16.88 17.07 21.43
C LEU A 13 -17.91 16.89 20.32
N PHE A 14 -18.72 17.89 20.04
CA PHE A 14 -19.69 17.86 18.96
C PHE A 14 -19.01 17.62 17.61
N LEU A 15 -17.99 18.40 17.26
CA LEU A 15 -17.27 18.24 16.00
C LEU A 15 -16.51 16.90 15.95
N SER A 16 -15.99 16.43 17.08
CA SER A 16 -15.34 15.12 17.18
C SER A 16 -16.32 13.98 16.89
N VAL A 17 -17.54 14.05 17.43
CA VAL A 17 -18.60 13.05 17.15
C VAL A 17 -19.05 13.14 15.69
N VAL A 18 -19.27 14.35 15.18
CA VAL A 18 -19.73 14.52 13.79
C VAL A 18 -18.68 14.02 12.80
N THR A 19 -17.42 14.40 12.95
CA THR A 19 -16.35 14.10 11.97
C THR A 19 -15.66 12.75 12.21
N GLY A 20 -15.62 12.27 13.45
CA GLY A 20 -14.97 11.01 13.82
C GLY A 20 -15.91 9.81 13.92
N VAL A 21 -17.23 10.02 14.04
CA VAL A 21 -18.22 8.93 14.18
C VAL A 21 -19.30 9.01 13.11
N LEU A 22 -20.09 10.09 13.10
CA LEU A 22 -21.26 10.17 12.22
C LEU A 22 -20.86 10.14 10.75
N TYR A 23 -19.86 10.93 10.36
CA TYR A 23 -19.39 10.99 8.97
C TYR A 23 -18.77 9.67 8.49
N PRO A 24 -17.79 9.04 9.19
CA PRO A 24 -17.25 7.75 8.78
C PRO A 24 -18.30 6.64 8.67
N LEU A 25 -19.27 6.59 9.60
CA LEU A 25 -20.35 5.60 9.55
C LEU A 25 -21.29 5.85 8.36
N ALA A 26 -21.67 7.11 8.11
CA ALA A 26 -22.53 7.46 6.98
C ALA A 26 -21.87 7.08 5.64
N ILE A 27 -20.59 7.43 5.45
CA ILE A 27 -19.85 7.11 4.23
C ILE A 27 -19.61 5.60 4.10
N THR A 28 -19.23 4.91 5.18
CA THR A 28 -19.01 3.46 5.16
C THR A 28 -20.31 2.72 4.83
N GLY A 29 -21.43 3.12 5.43
CA GLY A 29 -22.75 2.55 5.14
C GLY A 29 -23.18 2.79 3.70
N ALA A 30 -23.07 4.03 3.21
CA ALA A 30 -23.40 4.36 1.83
C ALA A 30 -22.52 3.58 0.83
N ALA A 31 -21.20 3.52 1.05
CA ALA A 31 -20.27 2.79 0.19
C ALA A 31 -20.54 1.28 0.21
N SER A 32 -20.88 0.70 1.35
CA SER A 32 -21.19 -0.73 1.48
C SER A 32 -22.46 -1.12 0.72
N VAL A 33 -23.44 -0.21 0.60
CA VAL A 33 -24.69 -0.47 -0.14
C VAL A 33 -24.52 -0.18 -1.64
N LEU A 34 -23.91 0.95 -1.99
CA LEU A 34 -23.81 1.42 -3.37
C LEU A 34 -22.66 0.76 -4.14
N PHE A 35 -21.54 0.47 -3.47
CA PHE A 35 -20.29 -0.02 -4.06
C PHE A 35 -19.66 -1.16 -3.23
N PRO A 36 -20.38 -2.25 -2.93
CA PRO A 36 -19.93 -3.29 -2.00
C PRO A 36 -18.60 -3.94 -2.40
N ARG A 37 -18.37 -4.14 -3.72
CA ARG A 37 -17.12 -4.75 -4.23
C ARG A 37 -15.92 -3.85 -3.94
N GLN A 38 -16.03 -2.56 -4.25
CA GLN A 38 -14.95 -1.58 -4.08
C GLN A 38 -14.73 -1.25 -2.60
N ALA A 39 -15.80 -1.09 -1.83
CA ALA A 39 -15.73 -0.89 -0.37
C ALA A 39 -15.11 -2.11 0.33
N GLY A 40 -15.32 -3.31 -0.20
CA GLY A 40 -14.66 -4.55 0.24
C GLY A 40 -13.22 -4.73 -0.27
N GLY A 41 -12.63 -3.72 -0.91
CA GLY A 41 -11.24 -3.75 -1.37
C GLY A 41 -11.01 -4.35 -2.76
N SER A 42 -12.06 -4.54 -3.56
CA SER A 42 -11.97 -5.07 -4.93
C SER A 42 -11.20 -6.38 -5.03
N LEU A 43 -11.46 -7.30 -4.09
CA LEU A 43 -10.77 -8.57 -3.98
C LEU A 43 -11.02 -9.46 -5.21
N VAL A 44 -9.96 -10.12 -5.67
CA VAL A 44 -10.03 -11.16 -6.70
C VAL A 44 -10.06 -12.50 -6.00
N LEU A 45 -11.07 -13.31 -6.32
CA LEU A 45 -11.29 -14.64 -5.75
C LEU A 45 -11.05 -15.72 -6.81
N VAL A 46 -10.32 -16.77 -6.45
CA VAL A 46 -10.19 -18.01 -7.23
C VAL A 46 -10.60 -19.16 -6.32
N ASP A 47 -11.56 -19.98 -6.76
CA ASP A 47 -12.13 -21.08 -5.97
C ASP A 47 -12.61 -20.63 -4.57
N GLY A 48 -13.20 -19.44 -4.50
CA GLY A 48 -13.69 -18.84 -3.25
C GLY A 48 -12.60 -18.32 -2.30
N LYS A 49 -11.31 -18.41 -2.67
CA LYS A 49 -10.19 -17.93 -1.86
C LYS A 49 -9.68 -16.58 -2.38
N PRO A 50 -9.41 -15.60 -1.50
CA PRO A 50 -8.82 -14.34 -1.91
C PRO A 50 -7.37 -14.56 -2.36
N VAL A 51 -7.09 -14.24 -3.62
CA VAL A 51 -5.74 -14.34 -4.21
C VAL A 51 -5.09 -12.97 -4.39
N GLY A 52 -5.84 -11.88 -4.19
CA GLY A 52 -5.34 -10.52 -4.31
C GLY A 52 -6.47 -9.49 -4.39
N SER A 53 -6.14 -8.28 -4.84
CA SER A 53 -7.07 -7.20 -5.17
C SER A 53 -6.72 -6.66 -6.55
N GLU A 54 -7.73 -6.20 -7.30
CA GLU A 54 -7.54 -5.55 -8.61
C GLU A 54 -6.58 -4.36 -8.55
N LEU A 55 -6.44 -3.72 -7.38
CA LEU A 55 -5.65 -2.51 -7.18
C LEU A 55 -4.27 -2.77 -6.56
N ILE A 56 -3.96 -4.03 -6.20
CA ILE A 56 -2.73 -4.39 -5.51
C ILE A 56 -1.87 -5.29 -6.40
N GLY A 57 -0.69 -4.81 -6.76
CA GLY A 57 0.33 -5.62 -7.42
C GLY A 57 0.95 -6.63 -6.48
N GLN A 58 1.51 -7.70 -7.04
CA GLN A 58 2.22 -8.74 -6.30
C GLN A 58 3.63 -8.91 -6.88
N ASN A 59 4.54 -9.43 -6.07
CA ASN A 59 5.91 -9.68 -6.49
C ASN A 59 5.99 -10.94 -7.39
N PHE A 60 5.74 -10.78 -8.70
CA PHE A 60 5.93 -11.85 -9.68
C PHE A 60 7.37 -11.88 -10.19
N THR A 61 8.08 -12.97 -9.88
CA THR A 61 9.49 -13.19 -10.28
C THR A 61 9.67 -14.37 -11.23
N SER A 62 8.62 -15.15 -11.47
CA SER A 62 8.67 -16.31 -12.37
C SER A 62 8.61 -15.85 -13.83
N PRO A 63 9.38 -16.47 -14.75
CA PRO A 63 9.43 -16.06 -16.17
C PRO A 63 8.11 -16.27 -16.92
N ARG A 64 7.18 -17.05 -16.38
CA ARG A 64 5.85 -17.26 -16.99
C ARG A 64 4.88 -16.08 -16.82
N TYR A 65 5.22 -15.14 -15.94
CA TYR A 65 4.36 -14.01 -15.60
C TYR A 65 4.95 -12.71 -16.14
N PHE A 66 4.10 -11.70 -16.32
CA PHE A 66 4.57 -10.34 -16.51
C PHE A 66 5.25 -9.86 -15.23
N HIS A 67 6.47 -9.35 -15.37
CA HIS A 67 7.20 -8.78 -14.26
C HIS A 67 6.67 -7.38 -13.94
N PRO A 68 6.36 -7.09 -12.68
CA PRO A 68 5.81 -5.81 -12.29
C PRO A 68 6.93 -4.77 -12.12
N ARG A 69 6.56 -3.51 -11.84
CA ARG A 69 7.55 -2.47 -11.57
C ARG A 69 8.32 -2.80 -10.28
N PRO A 70 9.60 -2.40 -10.14
CA PRO A 70 10.33 -2.60 -8.90
C PRO A 70 9.63 -1.92 -7.72
N SER A 71 9.47 -2.64 -6.60
CA SER A 71 9.02 -2.08 -5.33
C SER A 71 10.20 -1.87 -4.38
N ALA A 72 10.20 -0.75 -3.66
CA ALA A 72 11.23 -0.40 -2.67
C ALA A 72 10.79 -0.66 -1.22
N THR A 73 9.68 -1.37 -1.03
CA THR A 73 9.13 -1.71 0.28
C THR A 73 10.07 -2.63 1.06
N SER A 74 10.08 -2.49 2.38
CA SER A 74 10.83 -3.34 3.31
C SER A 74 9.89 -4.04 4.28
N GLY A 75 10.40 -5.06 4.96
CA GLY A 75 9.68 -5.79 5.99
C GLY A 75 10.65 -6.44 6.98
N PRO A 76 10.14 -7.11 8.03
CA PRO A 76 10.95 -7.90 8.95
C PRO A 76 11.67 -9.03 8.21
N ASP A 77 12.89 -9.35 8.65
CA ASP A 77 13.62 -10.51 8.15
C ASP A 77 12.90 -11.81 8.62
N PRO A 78 12.68 -12.80 7.73
CA PRO A 78 11.99 -14.05 8.08
C PRO A 78 12.70 -14.90 9.15
N VAL A 79 14.01 -14.71 9.32
CA VAL A 79 14.88 -15.49 10.21
C VAL A 79 15.19 -14.71 11.49
N ASP A 80 15.29 -13.38 11.42
CA ASP A 80 15.61 -12.53 12.56
C ASP A 80 14.70 -11.29 12.62
N ALA A 81 13.65 -11.36 13.43
CA ALA A 81 12.66 -10.28 13.56
C ALA A 81 13.24 -8.93 14.05
N SER A 82 14.49 -8.90 14.57
CA SER A 82 15.17 -7.65 14.92
C SER A 82 15.74 -6.90 13.71
N LYS A 83 15.80 -7.56 12.55
CA LYS A 83 16.31 -7.01 11.29
C LYS A 83 15.17 -6.71 10.32
N SER A 84 15.39 -5.72 9.47
CA SER A 84 14.53 -5.43 8.33
C SER A 84 15.33 -5.53 7.03
N GLY A 85 14.70 -6.07 6.00
CA GLY A 85 15.28 -6.23 4.67
C GLY A 85 14.29 -5.89 3.55
N PRO A 86 14.74 -5.95 2.28
CA PRO A 86 13.88 -5.74 1.13
C PRO A 86 12.73 -6.76 1.11
N LEU A 87 11.50 -6.27 0.99
CA LEU A 87 10.31 -7.11 0.83
C LEU A 87 9.40 -6.43 -0.22
N PRO A 88 9.64 -6.68 -1.53
CA PRO A 88 8.88 -6.06 -2.60
C PRO A 88 7.38 -6.35 -2.52
N TYR A 89 6.54 -5.38 -2.90
CA TYR A 89 5.07 -5.48 -2.84
C TYR A 89 4.51 -5.85 -1.44
N ASN A 90 5.16 -5.39 -0.37
CA ASN A 90 4.66 -5.56 1.00
C ASN A 90 3.45 -4.65 1.26
N ALA A 91 2.26 -5.21 1.39
CA ALA A 91 1.03 -4.46 1.66
C ALA A 91 1.03 -3.70 3.01
N ALA A 92 1.88 -4.09 3.96
CA ALA A 92 2.04 -3.37 5.23
C ALA A 92 2.92 -2.11 5.10
N ALA A 93 3.60 -1.92 3.96
CA ALA A 93 4.47 -0.79 3.69
C ALA A 93 4.04 -0.06 2.40
N SER A 94 3.53 1.15 2.52
CA SER A 94 3.14 1.98 1.37
C SER A 94 4.17 3.10 1.14
N VAL A 95 5.34 2.72 0.65
CA VAL A 95 6.49 3.64 0.46
C VAL A 95 7.13 3.48 -0.91
N GLY A 96 7.83 4.52 -1.37
CA GLY A 96 8.61 4.53 -2.59
C GLY A 96 10.12 4.63 -2.34
N SER A 97 10.91 4.47 -3.40
CA SER A 97 12.33 4.80 -3.35
C SER A 97 12.51 6.32 -3.34
N ASN A 98 13.19 6.83 -2.31
CA ASN A 98 13.51 8.26 -2.17
C ASN A 98 14.96 8.58 -2.63
N LEU A 99 15.54 7.75 -3.50
CA LEU A 99 16.89 7.98 -4.00
C LEU A 99 16.88 9.09 -5.05
N GLY A 100 17.75 10.09 -4.87
CA GLY A 100 17.93 11.17 -5.84
C GLY A 100 18.64 10.72 -7.13
N PRO A 101 18.59 11.54 -8.19
CA PRO A 101 19.18 11.20 -9.50
C PRO A 101 20.70 11.02 -9.47
N THR A 102 21.40 11.64 -8.51
CA THR A 102 22.86 11.51 -8.32
C THR A 102 23.25 10.34 -7.40
N SER A 103 22.28 9.57 -6.91
CA SER A 103 22.55 8.45 -6.01
C SER A 103 23.24 7.30 -6.73
N LYS A 104 24.43 6.92 -6.24
CA LYS A 104 25.13 5.73 -6.74
C LYS A 104 24.28 4.47 -6.63
N SER A 105 23.57 4.27 -5.52
CA SER A 105 22.74 3.07 -5.31
C SER A 105 21.57 3.00 -6.29
N LEU A 106 21.03 4.15 -6.73
CA LEU A 106 20.01 4.19 -7.76
C LEU A 106 20.58 3.78 -9.11
N VAL A 107 21.73 4.35 -9.48
CA VAL A 107 22.42 4.04 -10.74
C VAL A 107 22.78 2.56 -10.81
N ASP A 108 23.35 2.01 -9.73
CA ASP A 108 23.73 0.60 -9.65
C ASP A 108 22.50 -0.32 -9.82
N ARG A 109 21.41 -0.04 -9.08
CA ARG A 109 20.15 -0.80 -9.17
C ARG A 109 19.57 -0.75 -10.58
N VAL A 110 19.48 0.43 -11.21
CA VAL A 110 18.94 0.58 -12.56
C VAL A 110 19.79 -0.21 -13.55
N THR A 111 21.11 -0.07 -13.49
CA THR A 111 22.04 -0.76 -14.38
C THR A 111 21.87 -2.27 -14.28
N ALA A 112 21.80 -2.80 -13.05
CA ALA A 112 21.55 -4.22 -12.81
C ALA A 112 20.18 -4.67 -13.33
N SER A 113 19.13 -3.87 -13.12
CA SER A 113 17.77 -4.18 -13.59
C SER A 113 17.69 -4.23 -15.12
N VAL A 114 18.36 -3.30 -15.81
CA VAL A 114 18.41 -3.27 -17.27
C VAL A 114 19.16 -4.48 -17.82
N ALA A 115 20.28 -4.86 -17.19
CA ALA A 115 21.04 -6.04 -17.59
C ALA A 115 20.21 -7.32 -17.43
N ALA A 116 19.54 -7.49 -16.28
CA ALA A 116 18.66 -8.64 -16.02
C ALA A 116 17.50 -8.69 -17.03
N LEU A 117 16.81 -7.57 -17.26
CA LEU A 117 15.68 -7.51 -18.18
C LEU A 117 16.06 -7.92 -19.61
N ARG A 118 17.23 -7.46 -20.11
CA ARG A 118 17.75 -7.84 -21.44
C ARG A 118 18.13 -9.31 -21.50
N ALA A 119 18.70 -9.86 -20.44
CA ALA A 119 19.06 -11.28 -20.38
C ALA A 119 17.81 -12.19 -20.36
N GLU A 120 16.75 -11.77 -19.66
CA GLU A 120 15.48 -12.49 -19.59
C GLU A 120 14.66 -12.38 -20.88
N ASN A 121 14.84 -11.33 -21.67
CA ASN A 121 14.09 -11.05 -22.89
C ASN A 121 15.02 -10.81 -24.09
N PRO A 122 15.71 -11.85 -24.60
CA PRO A 122 16.75 -11.69 -25.63
C PRO A 122 16.22 -11.32 -27.02
N GLU A 123 14.92 -11.52 -27.29
CA GLU A 123 14.29 -11.25 -28.59
C GLU A 123 13.52 -9.91 -28.66
N ALA A 124 13.55 -9.12 -27.58
CA ALA A 124 12.83 -7.86 -27.46
C ALA A 124 13.61 -6.65 -28.01
#